data_AF-A0A4Z0YLI7-F1
#
_entry.id   AF-A0A4Z0YLI7-F1
#
_cell.length_a   1.000
_cell.length_b   1.000
_cell.length_c   1.000
_cell.angle_alpha   90.00
_cell.angle_beta   90.00
_cell.angle_gamma   90.00
#
_symmetry.space_group_name_H-M   'P 1'
#
loop_
_entity.id
_entity.type
_entity.pdbx_description
1 polymer ?
#
loop_
_entity_poly.entity_id
_entity_poly.type
_entity_poly.pdbx_seq_one_letter_code
_entity_poly.pdbx_strand_id
1 'polypeptide(L)'
;MTLEEAYSIKTRIAEHEFPLVFSAATNSVFFKAEGVPSIAKLVARAVQRSSSANHRPARKPKAGLSVAPADLLGRPGAPETKAAIDRVNHVHSIYRPSDDDLLYVLSLFTLETLRWIDRFEWRCLTAEERCALATLWKALGEELRIPFDKLPSSRDGFRDPLHWLEELEDWGCQYEEKNREKSPESVFLAQKYLDAWLGSVPGCLKRLARGLAVVLIEPGLRRVMGIETPPATAVFLVETVIHVRKFIRRYFCSPVALVKAYKRD
;
A
#
# COMPACT_ATOMS: atom_id res chain seq x y z
N MET A 1 -14.42 3.38 19.04
CA MET A 1 -12.95 3.39 19.21
C MET A 1 -12.46 4.78 18.90
N THR A 2 -11.63 5.36 19.76
CA THR A 2 -10.99 6.67 19.53
C THR A 2 -9.81 6.52 18.57
N LEU A 3 -9.35 7.64 17.99
CA LEU A 3 -8.17 7.63 17.12
C LEU A 3 -6.88 7.21 17.86
N GLU A 4 -6.73 7.56 19.13
CA GLU A 4 -5.57 7.16 19.94
C GLU A 4 -5.57 5.65 20.21
N GLU A 5 -6.71 5.05 20.53
CA GLU A 5 -6.85 3.59 20.68
C GLU A 5 -6.53 2.87 19.36
N ALA A 6 -7.11 3.35 18.26
CA ALA A 6 -6.87 2.80 16.94
C ALA A 6 -5.39 2.89 16.53
N TYR A 7 -4.75 4.03 16.83
CA TYR A 7 -3.31 4.23 16.61
C TYR A 7 -2.47 3.24 17.43
N SER A 8 -2.78 3.04 18.71
CA SER A 8 -2.06 2.07 19.55
C SER A 8 -2.14 0.65 19.00
N ILE A 9 -3.33 0.22 18.57
CA ILE A 9 -3.55 -1.09 17.95
C ILE A 9 -2.77 -1.20 16.64
N LYS A 10 -2.87 -0.20 15.75
CA LYS A 10 -2.12 -0.17 14.49
C LYS A 10 -0.62 -0.25 14.73
N THR A 11 -0.09 0.51 15.69
CA THR A 11 1.34 0.51 16.03
C THR A 11 1.80 -0.86 16.50
N ARG A 12 1.01 -1.58 17.33
CA ARG A 12 1.32 -2.97 17.69
C ARG A 12 1.42 -3.88 16.46
N ILE A 13 0.46 -3.80 15.55
CA ILE A 13 0.43 -4.59 14.32
C ILE A 13 1.64 -4.25 13.44
N ALA A 14 1.88 -2.96 13.19
CA ALA A 14 2.85 -2.46 12.22
C ALA A 14 4.30 -2.46 12.72
N GLU A 15 4.56 -2.42 14.02
CA GLU A 15 5.92 -2.32 14.56
C GLU A 15 6.37 -3.58 15.31
N HIS A 16 5.44 -4.38 15.81
CA HIS A 16 5.78 -5.54 16.64
C HIS A 16 5.37 -6.87 16.04
N GLU A 17 4.20 -6.95 15.40
CA GLU A 17 3.66 -8.25 15.00
C GLU A 17 3.91 -8.60 13.52
N PHE A 18 3.64 -7.66 12.61
CA PHE A 18 3.75 -7.87 11.17
C PHE A 18 4.57 -6.77 10.46
N PRO A 19 5.72 -6.29 11.00
CA PRO A 19 6.37 -5.08 10.48
C PRO A 19 6.77 -5.15 9.02
N LEU A 20 7.31 -6.30 8.58
CA LEU A 20 7.73 -6.49 7.19
C LEU A 20 6.54 -6.55 6.24
N VAL A 21 5.48 -7.27 6.61
CA VAL A 21 4.30 -7.45 5.75
C VAL A 21 3.46 -6.17 5.72
N PHE A 22 3.31 -5.48 6.84
CA PHE A 22 2.64 -4.18 6.90
C PHE A 22 3.35 -3.17 5.99
N SER A 23 4.68 -3.03 6.16
CA SER A 23 5.48 -2.12 5.32
C SER A 23 5.40 -2.49 3.83
N ALA A 24 5.54 -3.77 3.49
CA ALA A 24 5.45 -4.24 2.11
C ALA A 24 4.07 -3.98 1.49
N ALA A 25 2.99 -4.26 2.24
CA ALA A 25 1.62 -4.01 1.81
C ALA A 25 1.41 -2.52 1.51
N THR A 26 1.76 -1.64 2.45
CA THR A 26 1.62 -0.20 2.29
C THR A 26 2.45 0.34 1.12
N ASN A 27 3.66 -0.16 0.92
CA ASN A 27 4.52 0.25 -0.20
C ASN A 27 4.03 -0.31 -1.56
N SER A 28 3.25 -1.40 -1.57
CA SER A 28 2.69 -1.97 -2.79
C SER A 28 1.52 -1.17 -3.38
N VAL A 29 0.89 -0.31 -2.58
CA VAL A 29 -0.33 0.44 -2.95
C VAL A 29 -0.13 1.28 -4.20
N PHE A 30 0.97 2.04 -4.27
CA PHE A 30 1.25 2.87 -5.45
C PHE A 30 1.41 2.04 -6.71
N PHE A 31 2.15 0.93 -6.61
CA PHE A 31 2.30 0.00 -7.71
C PHE A 31 0.93 -0.52 -8.19
N LYS A 32 0.04 -0.93 -7.27
CA LYS A 32 -1.31 -1.39 -7.65
C LYS A 32 -2.19 -0.28 -8.22
N ALA A 33 -2.14 0.92 -7.66
CA ALA A 33 -2.89 2.08 -8.12
C ALA A 33 -2.52 2.48 -9.56
N GLU A 34 -1.24 2.37 -9.90
CA GLU A 34 -0.71 2.65 -11.24
C GLU A 34 -1.09 1.58 -12.29
N GLY A 35 -1.86 0.55 -11.92
CA GLY A 35 -2.58 -0.29 -12.89
C GLY A 35 -3.78 0.41 -13.55
N VAL A 36 -4.15 1.60 -13.07
CA VAL A 36 -5.23 2.44 -13.62
C VAL A 36 -4.61 3.56 -14.47
N PRO A 37 -5.00 3.72 -15.76
CA PRO A 37 -4.35 4.66 -16.67
C PRO A 37 -4.38 6.13 -16.22
N SER A 38 -5.47 6.61 -15.61
CA SER A 38 -5.57 8.01 -15.13
C SER A 38 -4.53 8.30 -14.05
N ILE A 39 -4.37 7.39 -13.09
CA ILE A 39 -3.40 7.45 -12.01
C ILE A 39 -1.98 7.32 -12.58
N ALA A 40 -1.71 6.31 -13.41
CA ALA A 40 -0.40 6.09 -14.02
C ALA A 40 0.08 7.32 -14.80
N LYS A 41 -0.82 7.98 -15.54
CA LYS A 41 -0.51 9.20 -16.29
C LYS A 41 -0.09 10.37 -15.37
N LEU A 42 -0.76 10.56 -14.24
CA LEU A 42 -0.39 11.58 -13.26
C LEU A 42 0.98 11.29 -12.62
N VAL A 43 1.22 10.04 -12.22
CA VAL A 43 2.49 9.62 -11.61
C VAL A 43 3.64 9.74 -12.62
N ALA A 44 3.45 9.27 -13.85
CA ALA A 44 4.46 9.38 -14.91
C ALA A 44 4.85 10.84 -15.18
N ARG A 45 3.87 11.76 -15.23
CA ARG A 45 4.12 13.20 -15.35
C ARG A 45 4.93 13.74 -14.16
N ALA A 46 4.62 13.34 -12.94
CA ALA A 46 5.35 13.76 -11.74
C ALA A 46 6.80 13.28 -11.76
N VAL A 47 7.03 12.02 -12.13
CA VAL A 47 8.37 11.42 -12.27
C VAL A 47 9.20 12.14 -13.34
N GLN A 48 8.60 12.42 -14.50
CA GLN A 48 9.26 13.14 -15.59
C GLN A 48 9.65 14.57 -15.17
N ARG A 49 8.73 15.30 -14.52
CA ARG A 49 8.98 16.66 -14.03
C ARG A 49 10.11 16.68 -13.00
N SER A 50 10.16 15.70 -12.10
CA SER A 50 11.26 15.57 -11.13
C SER A 50 12.60 15.25 -11.81
N SER A 51 12.59 14.47 -12.89
CA SER A 51 13.80 14.10 -13.62
C SER A 51 14.36 15.27 -14.44
N SER A 52 13.50 16.08 -15.07
CA SER A 52 13.93 17.27 -15.83
C SER A 52 14.48 18.39 -14.95
N ALA A 53 14.08 18.45 -13.67
CA ALA A 53 14.63 19.41 -12.71
C ALA A 53 16.09 19.10 -12.30
N ASN A 54 16.58 17.88 -12.54
CA ASN A 54 17.94 17.43 -12.21
C ASN A 54 19.02 17.80 -13.25
N HIS A 55 18.69 18.56 -14.31
CA HIS A 55 19.68 19.15 -15.23
C HIS A 55 20.35 20.43 -14.70
N ARG A 56 20.03 20.86 -13.48
CA ARG A 56 20.81 21.84 -12.70
C ARG A 56 21.62 21.09 -11.63
N PRO A 57 22.84 21.54 -11.28
CA PRO A 57 23.71 20.83 -10.34
C PRO A 57 22.92 20.42 -9.10
N ALA A 58 22.95 19.11 -8.81
CA ALA A 58 22.03 18.38 -7.96
C ALA A 58 21.81 19.09 -6.61
N ARG A 59 20.78 19.92 -6.53
CA ARG A 59 20.10 20.14 -5.26
C ARG A 59 19.44 18.79 -4.97
N LYS A 60 19.81 18.14 -3.86
CA LYS A 60 19.13 16.93 -3.35
C LYS A 60 17.63 17.06 -3.66
N PRO A 61 16.95 16.01 -4.15
CA PRO A 61 15.50 16.07 -4.35
C PRO A 61 14.90 16.74 -3.12
N LYS A 62 14.18 17.85 -3.27
CA LYS A 62 13.65 18.59 -2.12
C LYS A 62 13.00 17.54 -1.22
N ALA A 63 13.52 17.38 -0.01
CA ALA A 63 13.11 16.37 0.95
C ALA A 63 11.66 16.54 1.45
N GLY A 64 10.81 17.27 0.72
CA GLY A 64 9.46 17.65 1.08
C GLY A 64 8.40 17.33 0.02
N LEU A 65 8.70 16.56 -1.05
CA LEU A 65 7.66 16.02 -1.95
C LEU A 65 7.41 14.52 -1.78
N SER A 66 8.34 13.77 -1.20
CA SER A 66 8.12 12.36 -0.86
C SER A 66 7.55 12.31 0.56
N VAL A 67 6.36 11.73 0.70
CA VAL A 67 5.77 11.41 2.01
C VAL A 67 5.76 9.89 2.09
N ALA A 68 6.43 9.34 3.11
CA ALA A 68 6.33 7.92 3.34
C ALA A 68 4.90 7.61 3.80
N PRO A 69 4.22 6.60 3.26
CA PRO A 69 2.89 6.25 3.74
C PRO A 69 2.81 6.01 5.25
N ALA A 70 3.89 5.55 5.87
CA ALA A 70 4.00 5.39 7.32
C ALA A 70 3.78 6.72 8.08
N ASP A 71 4.21 7.86 7.53
CA ASP A 71 4.07 9.18 8.15
C ASP A 71 2.59 9.63 8.21
N LEU A 72 1.76 9.15 7.28
CA LEU A 72 0.33 9.48 7.20
C LEU A 72 -0.51 8.78 8.26
N LEU A 73 0.00 7.66 8.80
CA LEU A 73 -0.59 6.96 9.93
C LEU A 73 0.20 7.20 11.23
N GLY A 74 0.92 8.31 11.33
CA GLY A 74 1.55 8.70 12.60
C GLY A 74 0.52 9.03 13.68
N ARG A 75 0.98 9.45 14.86
CA ARG A 75 0.10 9.66 16.00
C ARG A 75 -0.92 10.76 15.69
N PRO A 76 -2.24 10.55 15.95
CA PRO A 76 -3.26 11.56 15.73
C PRO A 76 -2.91 12.91 16.39
N GLY A 77 -3.01 14.00 15.64
CA GLY A 77 -2.72 15.35 16.12
C GLY A 77 -1.23 15.69 16.30
N ALA A 78 -0.32 14.74 16.08
CA ALA A 78 1.11 15.03 16.17
C ALA A 78 1.57 15.99 15.04
N PRO A 79 2.47 16.95 15.33
CA PRO A 79 2.95 17.92 14.34
C PRO A 79 3.51 17.28 13.07
N GLU A 80 4.25 16.19 13.20
CA GLU A 80 4.85 15.44 12.10
C GLU A 80 3.80 14.80 11.18
N THR A 81 2.73 14.24 11.76
CA THR A 81 1.63 13.62 11.02
C THR A 81 0.82 14.69 10.29
N LYS A 82 0.48 15.79 10.96
CA LYS A 82 -0.18 16.93 10.32
C LYS A 82 0.65 17.48 9.16
N ALA A 83 1.95 17.66 9.36
CA ALA A 83 2.85 18.12 8.30
C ALA A 83 2.94 17.15 7.12
N ALA A 84 2.84 15.83 7.35
CA ALA A 84 2.79 14.83 6.29
C ALA A 84 1.49 14.93 5.46
N ILE A 85 0.35 15.05 6.14
CA ILE A 85 -0.97 15.26 5.51
C ILE A 85 -0.98 16.56 4.69
N ASP A 86 -0.46 17.66 5.25
CA ASP A 86 -0.38 18.95 4.55
C ASP A 86 0.48 18.87 3.28
N ARG A 87 1.58 18.10 3.31
CA ARG A 87 2.40 17.84 2.12
C ARG A 87 1.63 17.07 1.05
N VAL A 88 0.87 16.04 1.43
CA VAL A 88 0.04 15.29 0.47
C VAL A 88 -1.04 16.18 -0.12
N ASN A 89 -1.76 16.94 0.71
CA ASN A 89 -2.76 17.92 0.27
C ASN A 89 -2.17 18.93 -0.73
N HIS A 90 -0.96 19.42 -0.46
CA HIS A 90 -0.26 20.31 -1.39
C HIS A 90 0.02 19.63 -2.74
N VAL A 91 0.55 18.39 -2.74
CA VAL A 91 0.78 17.63 -3.97
C VAL A 91 -0.53 17.38 -4.73
N HIS A 92 -1.60 16.98 -4.05
CA HIS A 92 -2.92 16.77 -4.65
C HIS A 92 -3.48 18.07 -5.26
N SER A 93 -3.24 19.24 -4.65
CA SER A 93 -3.65 20.53 -5.23
C SER A 93 -2.95 20.89 -6.54
N ILE A 94 -1.71 20.41 -6.72
CA ILE A 94 -0.89 20.66 -7.92
C ILE A 94 -1.34 19.74 -9.06
N TYR A 95 -1.49 18.45 -8.77
CA TYR A 95 -1.76 17.43 -9.80
C TYR A 95 -3.25 17.17 -10.04
N ARG A 96 -4.11 17.54 -9.08
CA ARG A 96 -5.58 17.44 -9.12
C ARG A 96 -6.07 16.08 -9.63
N PRO A 97 -5.74 14.98 -8.94
CA PRO A 97 -6.35 13.68 -9.22
C PRO A 97 -7.87 13.77 -9.09
N SER A 98 -8.59 12.89 -9.79
CA SER A 98 -10.05 12.82 -9.65
C SER A 98 -10.42 12.32 -8.25
N ASP A 99 -11.61 12.68 -7.79
CA ASP A 99 -12.13 12.20 -6.51
C ASP A 99 -12.25 10.67 -6.47
N ASP A 100 -12.64 10.06 -7.59
CA ASP A 100 -12.73 8.60 -7.73
C ASP A 100 -11.32 7.97 -7.67
N ASP A 101 -10.31 8.56 -8.32
CA ASP A 101 -8.93 8.05 -8.24
C ASP A 101 -8.39 8.15 -6.80
N LEU A 102 -8.70 9.23 -6.09
CA LEU A 102 -8.32 9.43 -4.69
C LEU A 102 -8.98 8.40 -3.77
N LEU A 103 -10.29 8.18 -3.92
CA LEU A 103 -11.03 7.20 -3.13
C LEU A 103 -10.53 5.77 -3.41
N TYR A 104 -10.15 5.47 -4.66
CA TYR A 104 -9.55 4.19 -5.02
C TYR A 104 -8.17 3.98 -4.40
N VAL A 105 -7.31 5.00 -4.41
CA VAL A 105 -6.00 4.90 -3.73
C VAL A 105 -6.19 4.72 -2.22
N LEU A 106 -7.16 5.41 -1.60
CA LEU A 106 -7.51 5.22 -0.20
C LEU A 106 -8.01 3.80 0.10
N SER A 107 -8.83 3.22 -0.79
CA SER A 107 -9.29 1.83 -0.64
C SER A 107 -8.13 0.84 -0.69
N LEU A 108 -7.16 1.03 -1.58
CA LEU A 108 -5.96 0.20 -1.63
C LEU A 108 -5.13 0.30 -0.35
N PHE A 109 -4.90 1.51 0.18
CA PHE A 109 -4.19 1.68 1.45
C PHE A 109 -4.86 0.93 2.61
N THR A 110 -6.19 0.96 2.63
CA THR A 110 -6.99 0.30 3.66
C THR A 110 -6.96 -1.22 3.49
N LEU A 111 -7.22 -1.72 2.28
CA LEU A 111 -7.51 -3.14 2.02
C LEU A 111 -6.24 -3.98 1.80
N GLU A 112 -5.20 -3.42 1.18
CA GLU A 112 -4.00 -4.21 0.87
C GLU A 112 -3.28 -4.65 2.14
N THR A 113 -3.30 -3.84 3.20
CA THR A 113 -2.77 -4.26 4.52
C THR A 113 -3.49 -5.50 5.04
N LEU A 114 -4.83 -5.54 4.95
CA LEU A 114 -5.63 -6.69 5.38
C LEU A 114 -5.34 -7.92 4.50
N ARG A 115 -5.34 -7.74 3.18
CA ARG A 115 -5.11 -8.82 2.19
C ARG A 115 -3.70 -9.41 2.31
N TRP A 116 -2.69 -8.58 2.51
CA TRP A 116 -1.31 -9.03 2.65
C TRP A 116 -1.08 -9.76 3.97
N ILE A 117 -1.66 -9.29 5.08
CA ILE A 117 -1.57 -10.00 6.35
C ILE A 117 -2.26 -11.36 6.22
N ASP A 118 -3.46 -11.43 5.65
CA ASP A 118 -4.15 -12.70 5.44
C ASP A 118 -3.35 -13.65 4.52
N ARG A 119 -2.78 -13.12 3.44
CA ARG A 119 -1.99 -13.91 2.49
C ARG A 119 -0.68 -14.41 3.09
N PHE A 120 0.10 -13.53 3.71
CA PHE A 120 1.48 -13.82 4.08
C PHE A 120 1.65 -14.22 5.55
N GLU A 121 0.83 -13.75 6.48
CA GLU A 121 1.07 -13.91 7.91
C GLU A 121 0.34 -15.10 8.54
N TRP A 122 0.83 -15.52 9.71
CA TRP A 122 0.41 -16.75 10.37
C TRP A 122 -1.02 -16.70 10.96
N ARG A 123 -1.62 -15.51 11.02
CA ARG A 123 -3.03 -15.29 11.40
C ARG A 123 -3.62 -14.12 10.65
N CYS A 124 -4.95 -14.10 10.56
CA CYS A 124 -5.71 -12.94 10.10
C CYS A 124 -5.74 -11.85 11.18
N LEU A 125 -6.06 -10.61 10.78
CA LEU A 125 -6.41 -9.55 11.71
C LEU A 125 -7.74 -9.86 12.40
N THR A 126 -7.83 -9.53 13.69
CA THR A 126 -9.08 -9.60 14.46
C THR A 126 -10.05 -8.51 14.03
N ALA A 127 -11.33 -8.63 14.41
CA ALA A 127 -12.34 -7.61 14.13
C ALA A 127 -11.97 -6.24 14.74
N GLU A 128 -11.39 -6.23 15.94
CA GLU A 128 -10.89 -5.02 16.60
C GLU A 128 -9.75 -4.36 15.82
N GLU A 129 -8.79 -5.16 15.33
CA GLU A 129 -7.67 -4.67 14.53
C GLU A 129 -8.11 -4.12 13.16
N ARG A 130 -9.09 -4.78 12.51
CA ARG A 130 -9.71 -4.27 11.28
C ARG A 130 -10.44 -2.96 11.55
N CYS A 131 -11.18 -2.87 12.66
CA CYS A 131 -11.87 -1.66 13.07
C CYS A 131 -10.89 -0.51 13.33
N ALA A 132 -9.76 -0.77 14.00
CA ALA A 132 -8.71 0.21 14.23
C ALA A 132 -8.13 0.76 12.92
N LEU A 133 -7.76 -0.11 11.97
CA LEU A 133 -7.24 0.32 10.68
C LEU A 133 -8.28 1.11 9.88
N ALA A 134 -9.53 0.64 9.83
CA ALA A 134 -10.62 1.35 9.17
C ALA A 134 -10.88 2.74 9.79
N THR A 135 -10.81 2.84 11.13
CA THR A 135 -10.97 4.11 11.85
C THR A 135 -9.89 5.12 11.43
N LEU A 136 -8.62 4.70 11.40
CA LEU A 136 -7.50 5.57 11.04
C LEU A 136 -7.54 5.98 9.56
N TRP A 137 -7.78 5.03 8.64
CA TRP A 137 -7.81 5.33 7.21
C TRP A 137 -9.01 6.20 6.83
N LYS A 138 -10.19 5.98 7.42
CA LYS A 138 -11.35 6.85 7.23
C LYS A 138 -11.05 8.28 7.67
N ALA A 139 -10.50 8.46 8.87
CA ALA A 139 -10.14 9.77 9.38
C ALA A 139 -9.06 10.46 8.53
N LEU A 140 -8.07 9.70 8.03
CA LEU A 140 -7.10 10.23 7.09
C LEU A 140 -7.76 10.66 5.76
N GLY A 141 -8.71 9.89 5.23
CA GLY A 141 -9.46 10.25 4.04
C GLY A 141 -10.20 11.59 4.18
N GLU A 142 -10.77 11.84 5.37
CA GLU A 142 -11.40 13.12 5.72
C GLU A 142 -10.39 14.28 5.77
N GLU A 143 -9.23 14.09 6.39
CA GLU A 143 -8.14 15.08 6.45
C GLU A 143 -7.53 15.36 5.06
N LEU A 144 -7.55 14.37 4.17
CA LEU A 144 -7.17 14.49 2.76
C LEU A 144 -8.29 15.07 1.86
N ARG A 145 -9.45 15.38 2.44
CA ARG A 145 -10.64 15.94 1.76
C ARG A 145 -11.13 15.05 0.61
N ILE A 146 -11.02 13.73 0.76
CA ILE A 146 -11.52 12.76 -0.21
C ILE A 146 -13.03 12.61 0.01
N PRO A 147 -13.89 12.92 -0.96
CA PRO A 147 -15.32 12.73 -0.80
C PRO A 147 -15.66 11.24 -0.79
N PHE A 148 -16.57 10.85 0.11
CA PHE A 148 -17.07 9.48 0.20
C PHE A 148 -18.39 9.29 -0.54
N ASP A 149 -18.82 10.23 -1.38
CA ASP A 149 -20.14 10.27 -2.03
C ASP A 149 -20.49 9.03 -2.86
N LYS A 150 -19.49 8.26 -3.26
CA LYS A 150 -19.67 6.98 -3.97
C LYS A 150 -20.04 5.81 -3.06
N LEU A 151 -19.84 5.96 -1.76
CA LEU A 151 -20.21 4.97 -0.77
C LEU A 151 -21.70 5.16 -0.41
N PRO A 152 -22.52 4.10 -0.44
CA PRO A 152 -23.95 4.18 -0.21
C PRO A 152 -24.36 4.92 1.08
N SER A 153 -23.63 4.70 2.17
CA SER A 153 -23.95 5.29 3.48
C SER A 153 -23.27 6.64 3.73
N SER A 154 -22.64 7.24 2.74
CA SER A 154 -21.92 8.51 2.90
C SER A 154 -22.83 9.67 3.34
N ARG A 155 -24.09 9.68 2.90
CA ARG A 155 -25.07 10.72 3.24
C ARG A 155 -25.74 10.48 4.59
N ASP A 156 -26.11 9.24 4.86
CA ASP A 156 -26.86 8.86 6.07
C ASP A 156 -25.94 8.58 7.27
N GLY A 157 -24.65 8.39 7.01
CA GLY A 157 -23.63 8.03 7.98
C GLY A 157 -23.37 6.51 8.03
N PHE A 158 -22.12 6.15 8.26
CA PHE A 158 -21.73 4.76 8.47
C PHE A 158 -22.07 4.32 9.90
N ARG A 159 -22.61 3.10 10.06
CA ARG A 159 -22.94 2.53 11.39
C ARG A 159 -21.70 2.45 12.30
N ASP A 160 -20.59 1.99 11.74
CA ASP A 160 -19.30 1.84 12.40
C ASP A 160 -18.16 1.83 11.35
N PRO A 161 -16.88 1.81 11.76
CA PRO A 161 -15.75 1.77 10.83
C PRO A 161 -15.69 0.50 9.96
N LEU A 162 -16.25 -0.63 10.41
CA LEU A 162 -16.27 -1.87 9.61
C LEU A 162 -17.30 -1.76 8.47
N HIS A 163 -18.44 -1.11 8.70
CA HIS A 163 -19.40 -0.81 7.65
C HIS A 163 -18.81 0.08 6.56
N TRP A 164 -18.03 1.09 6.94
CA TRP A 164 -17.29 1.91 5.96
C TRP A 164 -16.28 1.09 5.17
N LEU A 165 -15.56 0.18 5.84
CA LEU A 165 -14.59 -0.71 5.19
C LEU A 165 -15.25 -1.64 4.17
N GLU A 166 -16.41 -2.21 4.49
CA GLU A 166 -17.20 -3.08 3.61
C GLU A 166 -17.64 -2.32 2.34
N GLU A 167 -18.27 -1.16 2.49
CA GLU A 167 -18.69 -0.34 1.34
C GLU A 167 -17.50 0.12 0.48
N LEU A 168 -16.37 0.45 1.13
CA LEU A 168 -15.14 0.84 0.44
C LEU A 168 -14.52 -0.33 -0.34
N GLU A 169 -14.59 -1.56 0.18
CA GLU A 169 -14.15 -2.76 -0.51
C GLU A 169 -15.00 -3.04 -1.74
N ASP A 170 -16.33 -3.04 -1.59
CA ASP A 170 -17.26 -3.28 -2.69
C ASP A 170 -17.10 -2.25 -3.81
N TRP A 171 -17.03 -0.96 -3.44
CA TRP A 171 -16.81 0.10 -4.40
C TRP A 171 -15.43 0.02 -5.06
N GLY A 172 -14.38 -0.24 -4.28
CA GLY A 172 -13.00 -0.34 -4.77
C GLY A 172 -12.81 -1.48 -5.77
N CYS A 173 -13.42 -2.65 -5.51
CA CYS A 173 -13.42 -3.78 -6.44
C CYS A 173 -14.08 -3.43 -7.77
N GLN A 174 -15.24 -2.76 -7.75
CA GLN A 174 -15.94 -2.33 -8.96
C GLN A 174 -15.17 -1.26 -9.72
N TYR A 175 -14.55 -0.32 -9.01
CA TYR A 175 -13.70 0.70 -9.63
C TYR A 175 -12.49 0.04 -10.31
N GLU A 176 -11.81 -0.89 -9.63
CA GLU A 176 -10.67 -1.62 -10.17
C GLU A 176 -11.05 -2.38 -11.44
N GLU A 177 -12.15 -3.13 -11.42
CA GLU A 177 -12.61 -3.91 -12.57
C GLU A 177 -12.91 -3.04 -13.80
N LYS A 178 -13.51 -1.85 -13.59
CA LYS A 178 -13.90 -0.93 -14.66
C LYS A 178 -12.74 -0.12 -15.24
N ASN A 179 -11.76 0.25 -14.40
CA ASN A 179 -10.75 1.24 -14.78
C ASN A 179 -9.35 0.65 -14.99
N ARG A 180 -9.12 -0.61 -14.59
CA ARG A 180 -7.83 -1.26 -14.79
C ARG A 180 -7.67 -1.66 -16.25
N GLU A 181 -6.72 -1.02 -16.92
CA GLU A 181 -6.42 -1.24 -18.33
C GLU A 181 -4.92 -1.10 -18.59
N LYS A 182 -4.41 -1.82 -19.58
CA LYS A 182 -3.02 -1.69 -20.02
C LYS A 182 -2.80 -0.30 -20.63
N SER A 183 -1.87 0.47 -20.08
CA SER A 183 -1.41 1.74 -20.66
C SER A 183 0.11 1.82 -20.82
N PRO A 184 0.63 2.64 -21.76
CA PRO A 184 2.07 2.87 -21.89
C PRO A 184 2.71 3.39 -20.61
N GLU A 185 2.01 4.24 -19.85
CA GLU A 185 2.48 4.80 -18.59
C GLU A 185 2.59 3.73 -17.50
N SER A 186 1.60 2.84 -17.39
CA SER A 186 1.60 1.73 -16.42
C SER A 186 2.77 0.78 -16.69
N VAL A 187 3.02 0.45 -17.96
CA VAL A 187 4.16 -0.39 -18.37
C VAL A 187 5.49 0.31 -18.08
N PHE A 188 5.59 1.60 -18.39
CA PHE A 188 6.79 2.40 -18.11
C PHE A 188 7.12 2.44 -16.62
N LEU A 189 6.11 2.71 -15.78
CA LEU A 189 6.28 2.76 -14.33
C LEU A 189 6.64 1.39 -13.77
N ALA A 190 5.95 0.33 -14.20
CA ALA A 190 6.26 -1.02 -13.75
C ALA A 190 7.71 -1.43 -14.04
N GLN A 191 8.23 -1.09 -15.23
CA GLN A 191 9.63 -1.32 -15.57
C GLN A 191 10.58 -0.53 -14.66
N LYS A 192 10.24 0.73 -14.33
CA LYS A 192 11.02 1.54 -13.36
C LYS A 192 11.04 0.92 -11.96
N TYR A 193 9.92 0.41 -11.46
CA TYR A 193 9.88 -0.28 -10.16
C TYR A 193 10.73 -1.55 -10.16
N LEU A 194 10.60 -2.38 -11.20
CA LEU A 194 11.40 -3.61 -11.31
C LEU A 194 12.90 -3.29 -11.38
N ASP A 195 13.30 -2.27 -12.14
CA ASP A 195 14.71 -1.86 -12.23
C ASP A 195 15.23 -1.31 -10.90
N ALA A 196 14.41 -0.54 -10.16
CA ALA A 196 14.76 -0.05 -8.84
C ALA A 196 14.92 -1.19 -7.81
N TRP A 197 13.97 -2.13 -7.78
CA TRP A 197 14.03 -3.30 -6.89
C TRP A 197 15.23 -4.21 -7.19
N LEU A 198 15.57 -4.38 -8.46
CA LEU A 198 16.68 -5.23 -8.90
C LEU A 198 18.03 -4.49 -8.91
N GLY A 199 18.04 -3.17 -8.69
CA GLY A 199 19.24 -2.34 -8.74
C GLY A 199 20.30 -2.72 -7.70
N SER A 200 19.85 -3.12 -6.50
CA SER A 200 20.72 -3.59 -5.40
C SER A 200 21.06 -5.08 -5.47
N VAL A 201 20.46 -5.84 -6.40
CA VAL A 201 20.67 -7.28 -6.52
C VAL A 201 21.91 -7.57 -7.38
N PRO A 202 22.85 -8.40 -6.90
CA PRO A 202 24.01 -8.83 -7.68
C PRO A 202 23.61 -9.43 -9.04
N GLY A 203 24.37 -9.15 -10.09
CA GLY A 203 24.03 -9.53 -11.47
C GLY A 203 23.66 -11.01 -11.66
N CYS A 204 24.36 -11.91 -10.96
CA CYS A 204 24.10 -13.35 -10.99
C CYS A 204 22.73 -13.75 -10.43
N LEU A 205 22.18 -12.98 -9.49
CA LEU A 205 20.89 -13.25 -8.83
C LEU A 205 19.72 -12.50 -9.46
N LYS A 206 19.97 -11.53 -10.37
CA LYS A 206 18.91 -10.67 -10.92
C LYS A 206 17.78 -11.45 -11.60
N ARG A 207 18.10 -12.51 -12.35
CA ARG A 207 17.07 -13.34 -13.02
C ARG A 207 16.17 -14.05 -12.01
N LEU A 208 16.77 -14.62 -10.96
CA LEU A 208 16.03 -15.28 -9.88
C LEU A 208 15.17 -14.29 -9.11
N ALA A 209 15.76 -13.15 -8.68
CA ALA A 209 15.05 -12.11 -7.95
C ALA A 209 13.87 -11.53 -8.76
N ARG A 210 14.06 -11.32 -10.07
CA ARG A 210 12.98 -10.89 -10.97
C ARG A 210 11.86 -11.92 -11.02
N GLY A 211 12.20 -13.21 -11.18
CA GLY A 211 11.22 -14.29 -11.18
C GLY A 211 10.38 -14.32 -9.90
N LEU A 212 11.03 -14.21 -8.73
CA LEU A 212 10.35 -14.19 -7.44
C LEU A 212 9.46 -12.95 -7.27
N ALA A 213 9.94 -11.76 -7.62
CA ALA A 213 9.17 -10.52 -7.53
C ALA A 213 7.90 -10.58 -8.39
N VAL A 214 8.01 -11.10 -9.62
CA VAL A 214 6.87 -11.23 -10.54
C VAL A 214 5.83 -12.25 -10.06
N VAL A 215 6.23 -13.29 -9.31
CA VAL A 215 5.28 -14.23 -8.72
C VAL A 215 4.42 -13.58 -7.64
N LEU A 216 4.96 -12.62 -6.88
CA LEU A 216 4.22 -11.92 -5.83
C LEU A 216 3.16 -10.95 -6.38
N ILE A 217 3.36 -10.45 -7.61
CA ILE A 217 2.44 -9.54 -8.28
C ILE A 217 1.20 -10.30 -8.78
N GLU A 218 0.03 -9.77 -8.48
CA GLU A 218 -1.25 -10.37 -8.85
C GLU A 218 -1.43 -10.50 -10.39
N PRO A 219 -2.10 -11.57 -10.87
CA PRO A 219 -2.21 -11.84 -12.32
C PRO A 219 -2.81 -10.69 -13.13
N GLY A 220 -3.85 -10.02 -12.61
CA GLY A 220 -4.50 -8.89 -13.26
C GLY A 220 -3.56 -7.70 -13.46
N LEU A 221 -2.80 -7.37 -12.40
CA LEU A 221 -1.84 -6.27 -12.42
C LEU A 221 -0.67 -6.53 -13.38
N ARG A 222 -0.14 -7.77 -13.42
CA ARG A 222 0.90 -8.15 -14.39
C ARG A 222 0.44 -7.90 -15.83
N ARG A 223 -0.79 -8.27 -16.15
CA ARG A 223 -1.37 -8.12 -17.50
C ARG A 223 -1.39 -6.66 -17.95
N VAL A 224 -1.86 -5.75 -17.09
CA VAL A 224 -1.95 -4.32 -17.43
C VAL A 224 -0.59 -3.62 -17.40
N MET A 225 0.34 -4.11 -16.60
CA MET A 225 1.71 -3.58 -16.55
C MET A 225 2.64 -4.18 -17.60
N GLY A 226 2.16 -5.10 -18.44
CA GLY A 226 2.99 -5.75 -19.46
C GLY A 226 4.11 -6.63 -18.87
N ILE A 227 3.91 -7.13 -17.65
CA ILE A 227 4.83 -8.06 -16.99
C ILE A 227 4.49 -9.47 -17.45
N GLU A 228 5.52 -10.20 -17.89
CA GLU A 228 5.37 -11.59 -18.34
C GLU A 228 4.84 -12.48 -17.21
N THR A 229 3.94 -13.40 -17.57
CA THR A 229 3.38 -14.35 -16.60
C THR A 229 4.44 -15.39 -16.24
N PRO A 230 4.77 -15.59 -14.96
CA PRO A 230 5.75 -16.57 -14.55
C PRO A 230 5.19 -18.00 -14.74
N PRO A 231 6.05 -19.01 -14.91
CA PRO A 231 5.61 -20.40 -14.99
C PRO A 231 4.78 -20.82 -13.79
N ALA A 232 3.74 -21.63 -14.01
CA ALA A 232 2.86 -22.11 -12.94
C ALA A 232 3.62 -22.86 -11.84
N THR A 233 4.71 -23.55 -12.18
CA THR A 233 5.60 -24.21 -11.23
C THR A 233 6.29 -23.23 -10.28
N ALA A 234 6.73 -22.08 -10.78
CA ALA A 234 7.34 -21.04 -9.95
C ALA A 234 6.32 -20.44 -8.97
N VAL A 235 5.08 -20.21 -9.44
CA VAL A 235 3.97 -19.76 -8.59
C VAL A 235 3.71 -20.78 -7.48
N PHE A 236 3.55 -22.05 -7.85
CA PHE A 236 3.30 -23.12 -6.90
C PHE A 236 4.39 -23.24 -5.83
N LEU A 237 5.67 -23.15 -6.22
CA LEU A 237 6.80 -23.23 -5.28
C LEU A 237 6.79 -22.06 -4.28
N VAL A 238 6.60 -20.83 -4.75
CA VAL A 238 6.56 -19.64 -3.87
C VAL A 238 5.36 -19.71 -2.93
N GLU A 239 4.17 -20.07 -3.43
CA GLU A 239 2.97 -20.24 -2.61
C GLU A 239 3.19 -21.34 -1.56
N THR A 240 3.81 -22.46 -1.92
CA THR A 240 4.16 -23.52 -0.98
C THR A 240 5.09 -23.01 0.13
N VAL A 241 6.13 -22.26 -0.23
CA VAL A 241 7.05 -21.65 0.76
C VAL A 241 6.31 -20.71 1.71
N ILE A 242 5.37 -19.90 1.20
CA ILE A 242 4.55 -19.01 2.02
C ILE A 242 3.69 -19.81 2.99
N HIS A 243 3.00 -20.85 2.53
CA HIS A 243 2.13 -21.69 3.37
C HIS A 243 2.92 -22.44 4.44
N VAL A 244 4.07 -23.02 4.08
CA VAL A 244 4.99 -23.68 5.02
C VAL A 244 5.49 -22.67 6.06
N ARG A 245 5.89 -21.46 5.66
CA ARG A 245 6.30 -20.40 6.60
C ARG A 245 5.17 -20.03 7.56
N LYS A 246 3.94 -19.87 7.07
CA LYS A 246 2.76 -19.57 7.89
C LYS A 246 2.53 -20.67 8.92
N PHE A 247 2.56 -21.93 8.49
CA PHE A 247 2.39 -23.09 9.35
C PHE A 247 3.47 -23.14 10.45
N ILE A 248 4.74 -22.99 10.07
CA ILE A 248 5.86 -22.99 11.02
C ILE A 248 5.68 -21.87 12.05
N ARG A 249 5.40 -20.63 11.61
CA ARG A 249 5.21 -19.51 12.54
C ARG A 249 3.98 -19.67 13.43
N ARG A 250 2.90 -20.28 12.93
CA ARG A 250 1.67 -20.48 13.71
C ARG A 250 1.86 -21.45 14.87
N TYR A 251 2.61 -22.54 14.65
CA TYR A 251 2.67 -23.67 15.58
C TYR A 251 4.01 -23.82 16.31
N PHE A 252 5.11 -23.32 15.74
CA PHE A 252 6.47 -23.55 16.26
C PHE A 252 7.19 -22.27 16.71
N CYS A 253 6.71 -21.08 16.32
CA CYS A 253 7.25 -19.82 16.82
C CYS A 253 6.23 -19.16 17.75
N SER A 254 6.53 -19.06 19.05
CA SER A 254 5.65 -18.35 19.98
C SER A 254 5.55 -16.86 19.59
N PRO A 255 4.33 -16.29 19.43
CA PRO A 255 4.13 -14.87 19.16
C PRO A 255 4.77 -13.95 20.22
N VAL A 256 4.96 -14.47 21.44
CA VAL A 256 5.46 -13.72 22.61
C VAL A 256 7.01 -13.69 22.66
N ALA A 257 7.70 -14.62 22.01
CA ALA A 257 9.16 -14.74 22.10
C ALA A 257 9.91 -13.58 21.41
N LEU A 258 9.32 -12.98 20.37
CA LEU A 258 9.96 -11.90 19.60
C LEU A 258 9.86 -10.52 20.28
N VAL A 259 8.80 -10.24 21.04
CA VAL A 259 8.62 -8.95 21.73
C VAL A 259 9.57 -8.82 22.94
N LYS A 260 9.94 -9.93 23.59
CA LYS A 260 10.91 -9.90 24.71
C LYS A 260 12.36 -9.72 24.25
N ALA A 261 12.69 -10.05 23.00
CA ALA A 261 14.06 -9.90 22.47
C ALA A 261 14.42 -8.44 22.14
N TYR A 262 13.44 -7.56 21.97
CA TYR A 262 13.66 -6.13 21.64
C TYR A 262 13.65 -5.21 22.88
N LYS A 263 13.40 -5.74 24.08
CA LYS A 263 13.45 -5.00 25.36
C LYS A 263 14.72 -5.27 26.18
N ARG A 264 15.77 -5.80 25.56
CA ARG A 264 17.12 -5.78 26.11
C ARG A 264 17.93 -4.80 25.28
N ASP A 265 17.91 -3.54 25.71
CA ASP A 265 19.09 -2.71 26.02
C ASP A 265 18.61 -1.42 26.72
#